data_AF-A0A8J6E3L7-F1
#
_entry.id   AF-A0A8J6E3L7-F1
#
_cell.length_a   1.000
_cell.length_b   1.000
_cell.length_c   1.000
_cell.angle_alpha   90.00
_cell.angle_beta   90.00
_cell.angle_gamma   90.00
#
_symmetry.space_group_name_H-M   'P 1'
#
loop_
_entity.id
_entity.type
_entity.pdbx_description
1 polymer ?
#
loop_
_entity_poly.entity_id
_entity_poly.type
_entity_poly.pdbx_seq_one_letter_code
_entity_poly.pdbx_strand_id
1 'polypeptide(L)'
;MGRRNWRNRKREQRPAVQRTPEEEEQRRRAREQAAWESGYTEIIKENELFERYYQELKIVPDGEWEPFMAAMREPLPATIRITGYK
;
A
#
# COMPACT_ATOMS: atom_id res chain seq x y z
N MET A 1 -51.28 5.97 -22.58
CA MET A 1 -50.23 6.98 -22.27
C MET A 1 -48.99 6.25 -21.79
N GLY A 2 -47.81 6.48 -22.40
CA GLY A 2 -46.55 5.89 -21.95
C GLY A 2 -45.62 5.46 -23.09
N ARG A 3 -45.10 6.43 -23.86
CA ARG A 3 -44.10 6.17 -24.90
C ARG A 3 -42.74 5.91 -24.22
N ARG A 4 -42.25 4.67 -24.29
CA ARG A 4 -40.89 4.28 -23.86
C ARG A 4 -39.86 5.08 -24.66
N ASN A 5 -39.13 5.96 -23.98
CA ASN A 5 -38.16 6.86 -24.58
C ASN A 5 -36.85 6.09 -24.91
N TRP A 6 -36.78 5.52 -26.12
CA TRP A 6 -35.59 4.85 -26.69
C TRP A 6 -34.51 5.85 -27.15
N ARG A 7 -34.34 6.97 -26.43
CA ARG A 7 -33.53 8.11 -26.91
C ARG A 7 -32.19 8.31 -26.21
N ASN A 8 -31.70 7.30 -25.48
CA ASN A 8 -30.39 7.34 -24.81
C ASN A 8 -29.49 6.13 -25.11
N ARG A 9 -29.64 5.49 -26.28
CA ARG A 9 -28.68 4.49 -26.80
C ARG A 9 -27.56 5.14 -27.62
N LYS A 10 -27.13 6.33 -27.22
CA LYS A 10 -25.97 7.02 -27.78
C LYS A 10 -25.11 7.61 -26.66
N ARG A 11 -24.92 6.83 -25.59
CA ARG A 11 -23.65 6.93 -24.84
C ARG A 11 -22.62 6.36 -25.79
N GLU A 12 -21.92 7.26 -26.47
CA GLU A 12 -20.75 6.96 -27.27
C GLU A 12 -19.92 5.91 -26.54
N GLN A 13 -19.85 4.73 -27.15
CA GLN A 13 -18.75 3.83 -26.93
C GLN A 13 -17.53 4.63 -27.37
N ARG A 14 -16.90 5.34 -26.42
CA ARG A 14 -15.54 5.81 -26.62
C ARG A 14 -14.77 4.58 -27.07
N PRO A 15 -14.20 4.54 -28.29
CA PRO A 15 -13.37 3.42 -28.65
C PRO A 15 -12.30 3.34 -27.56
N ALA A 16 -12.09 2.15 -26.98
CA ALA A 16 -10.89 1.92 -26.22
C ALA A 16 -9.75 2.27 -27.17
N VAL A 17 -9.11 3.42 -26.97
CA VAL A 17 -7.93 3.81 -27.73
C VAL A 17 -6.93 2.70 -27.42
N GLN A 18 -6.78 1.79 -28.38
CA GLN A 18 -5.81 0.72 -28.32
C GLN A 18 -4.46 1.44 -28.38
N ARG A 19 -3.83 1.52 -27.23
CA ARG A 19 -2.52 2.17 -27.10
C ARG A 19 -1.54 1.35 -27.90
N THR A 20 -0.64 2.03 -28.57
CA THR A 20 0.44 1.35 -29.25
C THR A 20 1.32 0.62 -28.22
N PRO A 21 1.96 -0.49 -28.59
CA PRO A 21 2.90 -1.18 -27.71
C PRO A 21 3.98 -0.25 -27.13
N GLU A 22 4.39 0.76 -27.90
CA GLU A 22 5.37 1.77 -27.50
C GLU A 22 4.84 2.69 -26.38
N GLU A 23 3.58 3.13 -26.46
CA GLU A 23 2.94 3.94 -25.41
C GLU A 23 2.75 3.14 -24.11
N GLU A 24 2.48 1.84 -24.21
CA GLU A 24 2.41 0.96 -23.03
C GLU A 24 3.77 0.77 -22.38
N GLU A 25 4.82 0.59 -23.19
CA GLU A 25 6.19 0.45 -22.71
C GLU A 25 6.71 1.72 -22.03
N GLN A 26 6.47 2.90 -22.62
CA GLN A 26 6.82 4.18 -22.01
C GLN A 26 6.13 4.37 -20.66
N ARG A 27 4.86 3.98 -20.56
CA ARG A 27 4.08 4.11 -19.33
C ARG A 27 4.51 3.11 -18.27
N ARG A 28 4.98 1.92 -18.68
CA ARG A 28 5.58 0.94 -17.78
C ARG A 28 6.91 1.46 -17.22
N ARG A 29 7.79 1.99 -18.07
CA ARG A 29 9.07 2.60 -17.66
C ARG A 29 8.85 3.78 -16.71
N ALA A 30 7.89 4.65 -17.00
CA ALA A 30 7.55 5.77 -16.12
C ALA A 30 7.02 5.30 -14.74
N ARG A 31 6.28 4.19 -14.68
CA ARG A 31 5.82 3.60 -13.42
C ARG A 31 6.95 2.95 -12.62
N GLU A 32 7.83 2.22 -13.29
CA GLU A 32 9.00 1.59 -12.67
C GLU A 32 9.96 2.67 -12.13
N GLN A 33 10.17 3.74 -12.88
CA GLN A 33 10.95 4.89 -12.45
C GLN A 33 10.31 5.62 -11.25
N ALA A 34 8.99 5.86 -11.28
CA ALA A 34 8.27 6.44 -10.15
C ALA A 34 8.31 5.56 -8.89
N ALA A 35 8.29 4.22 -9.05
CA ALA A 35 8.40 3.29 -7.93
C ALA A 35 9.83 3.22 -7.34
N TRP A 36 10.85 3.45 -8.18
CA TRP A 36 12.23 3.58 -7.73
C TRP A 36 12.47 4.92 -7.00
N GLU A 37 11.89 6.00 -7.51
CA GLU A 37 11.98 7.35 -6.95
C GLU A 37 11.15 7.52 -5.67
N SER A 38 10.12 6.69 -5.44
CA SER A 38 9.25 6.79 -4.26
C SER A 38 9.91 6.39 -2.94
N GLY A 39 11.13 5.84 -2.96
CA GLY A 39 11.85 5.42 -1.76
C GLY A 39 11.14 4.31 -0.97
N TYR A 40 11.71 3.95 0.19
CA TYR A 40 11.02 3.08 1.14
C TYR A 40 9.97 3.89 1.90
N THR A 41 8.70 3.54 1.74
CA THR A 41 7.63 4.11 2.55
C THR A 41 7.77 3.66 4.01
N GLU A 42 7.52 4.57 4.96
CA GLU A 42 7.51 4.20 6.37
C GLU A 42 6.48 3.09 6.64
N ILE A 43 6.91 2.07 7.37
CA ILE A 43 6.05 0.95 7.75
C ILE A 43 5.12 1.43 8.85
N ILE A 44 3.80 1.32 8.63
CA ILE A 44 2.79 1.59 9.66
C ILE A 44 2.82 0.46 10.68
N LYS A 45 3.17 0.77 11.93
CA LYS A 45 3.36 -0.20 13.03
C LYS A 45 2.11 -0.34 13.92
N GLU A 46 0.93 -0.22 13.31
CA GLU A 46 -0.36 -0.20 14.01
C GLU A 46 -1.25 -1.31 13.45
N ASN A 47 -1.92 -2.05 14.34
CA ASN A 47 -2.88 -3.09 13.96
C ASN A 47 -3.92 -3.27 15.05
N GLU A 48 -5.15 -2.85 14.79
CA GLU A 48 -6.24 -2.88 15.77
C GLU A 48 -6.60 -4.30 16.24
N LEU A 49 -6.54 -5.30 15.34
CA LEU A 49 -6.83 -6.69 15.70
C LEU A 49 -5.75 -7.26 16.62
N PHE A 50 -4.49 -6.88 16.38
CA PHE A 50 -3.38 -7.26 17.23
C PHE A 50 -3.54 -6.69 18.63
N GLU A 51 -3.77 -5.38 18.75
CA GLU A 51 -3.86 -4.71 20.05
C GLU A 51 -5.02 -5.27 20.89
N ARG A 52 -6.20 -5.42 20.30
CA ARG A 52 -7.37 -5.98 21.01
C ARG A 52 -7.14 -7.40 21.48
N TYR A 53 -6.65 -8.27 20.59
CA TYR A 53 -6.44 -9.68 20.92
C TYR A 53 -5.45 -9.85 22.07
N TYR A 54 -4.32 -9.14 22.06
CA TYR A 54 -3.30 -9.28 23.11
C TYR A 54 -3.66 -8.54 24.40
N GLN A 55 -4.45 -7.48 24.35
CA GLN A 55 -5.04 -6.87 25.56
C GLN A 55 -6.03 -7.82 26.25
N GLU A 56 -6.89 -8.50 25.49
CA GLU A 56 -7.88 -9.45 26.03
C GLU A 56 -7.22 -10.67 26.70
N LEU A 57 -6.06 -11.11 26.20
CA LEU A 57 -5.28 -12.18 26.81
C LEU A 57 -4.69 -11.81 28.18
N LYS A 58 -4.64 -10.52 28.53
CA LYS A 58 -4.13 -9.99 29.81
C LYS A 58 -2.75 -10.54 30.19
N ILE A 59 -1.88 -10.71 29.18
CA ILE A 59 -0.50 -11.18 29.37
C ILE A 59 0.37 -10.04 29.93
N VAL A 60 0.05 -8.80 29.55
CA VAL A 60 0.71 -7.59 30.04
C VAL A 60 -0.08 -7.05 31.24
N PRO A 61 0.56 -6.69 32.36
CA PRO A 61 -0.10 -6.08 33.50
C PRO A 61 -0.84 -4.78 33.14
N ASP A 62 -1.93 -4.52 33.86
CA ASP A 62 -2.71 -3.30 33.70
C ASP A 62 -1.84 -2.07 34.02
N GLY A 63 -1.69 -1.16 33.06
CA GLY A 63 -0.82 0.03 33.16
C GLY A 63 0.56 -0.09 32.51
N GLU A 64 0.96 -1.29 32.05
CA GLU A 64 2.22 -1.50 31.32
C GLU A 64 2.03 -1.67 29.81
N TRP A 65 0.78 -1.60 29.32
CA TRP A 65 0.46 -1.81 27.92
C TRP A 65 1.12 -0.78 26.98
N GLU A 66 1.04 0.50 27.33
CA GLU A 66 1.62 1.60 26.53
C GLU A 66 3.15 1.51 26.47
N PRO A 67 3.89 1.32 27.58
CA PRO A 67 5.33 1.04 27.55
C PRO A 67 5.70 -0.18 26.70
N PHE A 68 4.94 -1.26 26.79
CA PHE A 68 5.17 -2.49 26.01
C PHE A 68 5.03 -2.24 24.50
N MET A 69 3.93 -1.60 24.08
CA MET A 69 3.70 -1.28 22.67
C MET A 69 4.73 -0.26 22.15
N ALA A 70 5.17 0.68 22.98
CA ALA A 70 6.25 1.61 22.62
C ALA A 70 7.55 0.86 22.31
N ALA A 71 7.95 -0.09 23.17
CA ALA A 71 9.14 -0.91 22.95
C ALA A 71 9.02 -1.79 21.68
N MET A 72 7.85 -2.37 21.42
CA MET A 72 7.63 -3.18 20.20
C MET A 72 7.65 -2.37 18.91
N ARG A 73 7.27 -1.09 18.97
CA ARG A 73 7.31 -0.18 17.82
C ARG A 73 8.74 0.33 17.57
N GLU A 74 9.67 0.19 18.51
CA GLU A 74 11.07 0.56 18.32
C GLU A 74 11.76 -0.38 17.30
N PRO A 75 12.44 0.15 16.27
CA PRO A 75 13.17 -0.69 15.33
C PRO A 75 14.35 -1.38 16.03
N LEU A 76 14.52 -2.68 15.75
CA LEU A 76 15.67 -3.42 16.25
C LEU A 76 16.97 -2.85 15.66
N PRO A 77 18.07 -2.82 16.45
CA PRO A 77 19.36 -2.35 15.95
C PRO A 77 19.82 -3.24 14.79
N ALA A 78 20.02 -2.64 13.62
CA ALA A 78 20.50 -3.32 12.43
C ALA A 78 22.01 -3.10 12.28
N THR A 79 22.80 -4.18 12.16
CA THR A 79 24.23 -4.11 11.84
C THR A 79 24.44 -4.50 10.38
N ILE A 80 24.97 -3.58 9.56
CA ILE A 80 25.31 -3.86 8.17
C ILE A 80 26.78 -4.29 8.09
N ARG A 81 27.01 -5.52 7.64
CA ARG A 81 28.36 -6.01 7.33
C ARG A 81 28.64 -5.82 5.85
N ILE A 82 29.65 -5.00 5.53
CA ILE A 82 30.15 -4.82 4.17
C ILE A 82 31.48 -5.57 4.03
N THR A 83 31.57 -6.47 3.07
CA THR A 83 32.83 -7.14 2.71
C THR A 83 33.23 -6.73 1.30
N GLY A 84 34.41 -6.15 1.14
CA GLY A 84 34.97 -5.82 -0.18
C GLY A 84 35.84 -6.97 -0.72
N TYR A 85 35.69 -7.29 -2.00
CA TYR A 85 36.64 -8.08 -2.78
C TYR A 85 37.18 -7.19 -3.91
N LYS A 86 38.45 -7.40 -4.28
CA LYS A 86 39.17 -6.58 -5.28
C LYS A 86 39.01 -7.13 -6.69
#